data_AF-A0A9X3MN83-F1
#
_entry.id   AF-A0A9X3MN83-F1
#
_cell.length_a   1.000
_cell.length_b   1.000
_cell.length_c   1.000
_cell.angle_alpha   90.00
_cell.angle_beta   90.00
_cell.angle_gamma   90.00
#
_symmetry.space_group_name_H-M   'P 1'
#
loop_
_entity.id
_entity.type
_entity.pdbx_description
1 polymer ?
#
loop_
_entity_poly.entity_id
_entity_poly.type
_entity_poly.pdbx_seq_one_letter_code
_entity_poly.pdbx_strand_id
1 'polypeptide(L)'
;MGSAVITLRRMGAYLRAHGVDDWAAYIEALPPEGEEARAFARSQAELGYPDPFKPRTDRGRFMRKNLPGFAPNPRALSVLVTLEGLRERDEPRSPEDFESRLVAASWEHWEPIEGGVRVAWTSGLLPLERVDVAETATHVTITLWERHPPRFREDGSPSLPHAVRMARSTEVALAAPVGERRVMNGATGVEIRRSDFPSQSKDTGAAPE
;
A
#
# COMPACT_ATOMS: atom_id res chain seq x y z
N MET A 1 -6.98 35.29 -13.30
CA MET A 1 -6.72 33.91 -13.79
C MET A 1 -6.36 33.07 -12.57
N GLY A 2 -7.12 32.02 -12.25
CA GLY A 2 -7.00 31.31 -10.97
C GLY A 2 -5.65 30.60 -10.77
N SER A 3 -5.19 30.49 -9.51
CA SER A 3 -3.93 29.82 -9.13
C SER A 3 -3.80 28.39 -9.69
N ALA A 4 -4.92 27.65 -9.77
CA ALA A 4 -4.98 26.30 -10.34
C ALA A 4 -4.66 26.27 -11.84
N VAL A 5 -5.24 27.18 -12.64
CA VAL A 5 -4.99 27.25 -14.10
C VAL A 5 -3.51 27.48 -14.39
N ILE A 6 -2.88 28.38 -13.65
CA ILE A 6 -1.46 28.69 -13.80
C ILE A 6 -0.60 27.48 -13.42
N THR A 7 -1.00 26.75 -12.38
CA THR A 7 -0.28 25.56 -11.90
C THR A 7 -0.34 24.40 -12.90
N LEU A 8 -1.52 24.09 -13.44
CA LEU A 8 -1.69 23.04 -14.45
C LEU A 8 -0.82 23.30 -15.69
N ARG A 9 -0.81 24.54 -16.19
CA ARG A 9 0.02 24.94 -17.34
C ARG A 9 1.52 24.79 -17.06
N ARG A 10 1.97 25.15 -15.86
CA ARG A 10 3.39 24.99 -15.47
C ARG A 10 3.80 23.52 -15.37
N MET A 11 2.93 22.69 -14.81
CA MET A 11 3.15 21.25 -14.72
C MET A 11 3.17 20.61 -16.11
N GLY A 12 2.26 21.00 -17.01
CA GLY A 12 2.29 20.59 -18.41
C GLY A 12 3.58 20.98 -19.11
N ALA A 13 4.04 22.24 -18.97
CA ALA A 13 5.31 22.68 -19.53
C ALA A 13 6.51 21.88 -19.00
N TYR A 14 6.54 21.56 -17.69
CA TYR A 14 7.55 20.70 -17.10
C TYR A 14 7.53 19.29 -17.73
N LEU A 15 6.36 18.68 -17.87
CA LEU A 15 6.22 17.33 -18.42
C LEU A 15 6.64 17.25 -19.89
N ARG A 16 6.32 18.26 -20.70
CA ARG A 16 6.81 18.36 -22.08
C ARG A 16 8.33 18.44 -22.14
N ALA A 17 8.95 19.23 -21.27
CA ALA A 17 10.41 19.31 -21.17
C ALA A 17 11.08 17.97 -20.80
N HIS A 18 10.31 16.99 -20.30
CA HIS A 18 10.77 15.65 -19.95
C HIS A 18 10.19 14.56 -20.87
N GLY A 19 9.66 14.93 -22.04
CA GLY A 19 9.22 13.98 -23.07
C GLY A 19 7.92 13.23 -22.75
N VAL A 20 7.02 13.83 -21.95
CA VAL A 20 5.76 13.19 -21.54
C VAL A 20 4.55 14.00 -22.01
N ASP A 21 4.43 14.21 -23.32
CA ASP A 21 3.42 15.10 -23.93
C ASP A 21 1.97 14.70 -23.65
N ASP A 22 1.66 13.40 -23.68
CA ASP A 22 0.30 12.91 -23.41
C ASP A 22 -0.16 13.24 -21.99
N TRP A 23 0.74 13.10 -21.02
CA TRP A 23 0.48 13.49 -19.63
C TRP A 23 0.38 15.01 -19.47
N ALA A 24 1.18 15.77 -20.21
CA ALA A 24 1.09 17.24 -20.20
C ALA A 24 -0.29 17.69 -20.70
N ALA A 25 -0.78 17.16 -21.82
CA ALA A 25 -2.10 17.45 -22.35
C ALA A 25 -3.22 17.02 -21.39
N TYR A 26 -3.09 15.83 -20.80
CA TYR A 26 -4.07 15.29 -19.86
C TYR A 26 -4.22 16.17 -18.60
N ILE A 27 -3.11 16.64 -18.03
CA ILE A 27 -3.14 17.50 -16.83
C ILE A 27 -3.64 18.91 -17.16
N GLU A 28 -3.28 19.47 -18.31
CA GLU A 28 -3.76 20.79 -18.73
C GLU A 28 -5.25 20.81 -19.05
N ALA A 29 -5.83 19.66 -19.41
CA ALA A 29 -7.26 19.50 -19.66
C ALA A 29 -8.10 19.34 -18.38
N LEU A 30 -7.49 19.22 -17.20
CA LEU A 30 -8.23 19.06 -15.95
C LEU A 30 -9.10 20.29 -15.67
N PRO A 31 -10.35 20.10 -15.19
CA PRO A 31 -11.18 21.21 -14.76
C PRO A 31 -10.46 22.00 -13.67
N PRO A 32 -10.29 23.33 -13.81
CA PRO A 32 -9.50 24.12 -12.87
C PRO A 32 -10.12 24.19 -11.46
N GLU A 33 -11.42 23.94 -11.36
CA GLU A 33 -12.15 23.82 -10.10
C GLU A 33 -12.23 22.38 -9.58
N GLY A 34 -11.71 21.41 -10.34
CA GLY A 34 -11.62 20.01 -9.95
C GLY A 34 -10.70 19.81 -8.75
N GLU A 35 -10.94 18.75 -7.99
CA GLU A 35 -10.21 18.46 -6.76
C GLU A 35 -8.71 18.26 -7.04
N GLU A 36 -8.38 17.60 -8.15
CA GLU A 36 -7.03 17.32 -8.63
C GLU A 36 -6.29 18.62 -8.98
N ALA A 37 -6.94 19.53 -9.71
CA ALA A 37 -6.37 20.81 -10.06
C ALA A 37 -6.10 21.68 -8.83
N ARG A 38 -7.04 21.70 -7.88
CA ARG A 38 -6.86 22.38 -6.60
C ARG A 38 -5.77 21.74 -5.76
N ALA A 39 -5.60 20.42 -5.81
CA ALA A 39 -4.54 19.70 -5.10
C ALA A 39 -3.15 20.08 -5.62
N PHE A 40 -2.97 20.15 -6.95
CA PHE A 40 -1.73 20.64 -7.53
C PHE A 40 -1.46 22.12 -7.19
N ALA A 41 -2.48 22.98 -7.24
CA ALA A 41 -2.31 24.40 -6.86
C ALA A 41 -1.87 24.58 -5.41
N ARG A 42 -2.47 23.81 -4.48
CA ARG A 42 -2.10 23.82 -3.05
C ARG A 42 -0.63 23.45 -2.85
N SER A 43 -0.13 22.44 -3.58
CA SER A 43 1.25 21.98 -3.38
C SER A 43 2.31 22.95 -3.88
N GLN A 44 1.99 23.77 -4.89
CA GLN A 44 2.90 24.77 -5.46
C GLN A 44 2.88 26.11 -4.70
N ALA A 45 1.75 26.48 -4.09
CA ALA A 45 1.65 27.72 -3.32
C ALA A 45 2.62 27.77 -2.10
N GLU A 46 2.96 26.61 -1.52
CA GLU A 46 3.87 26.50 -0.37
C GLU A 46 5.36 26.53 -0.74
N LEU A 47 5.72 26.31 -2.02
CA LEU A 47 7.11 26.30 -2.49
C LEU A 47 7.69 27.70 -2.76
N GLY A 48 6.89 28.75 -2.54
CA GLY A 48 7.27 30.13 -2.81
C GLY A 48 7.20 30.44 -4.32
N TYR A 49 6.36 31.40 -4.67
CA TYR A 49 6.53 32.10 -5.94
C TYR A 49 7.85 32.89 -5.88
N PRO A 50 8.73 32.91 -6.91
CA PRO A 50 8.53 32.48 -8.30
C PRO A 50 9.64 31.53 -8.83
N ASP A 51 9.77 30.33 -8.27
CA ASP A 51 10.71 29.31 -8.79
C ASP A 51 10.07 28.33 -9.79
N PRO A 52 10.83 27.68 -10.70
CA PRO A 52 10.30 26.65 -11.60
C PRO A 52 9.69 25.49 -10.80
N PHE A 53 8.67 24.84 -11.37
CA PHE A 53 7.99 23.70 -10.74
C PHE A 53 9.02 22.65 -10.27
N LYS A 54 9.11 22.43 -8.95
CA LYS A 54 9.96 21.40 -8.33
C LYS A 54 9.06 20.33 -7.70
N PRO A 55 9.31 19.02 -7.95
CA PRO A 55 8.62 17.95 -7.24
C PRO A 55 8.83 18.10 -5.74
N ARG A 56 7.76 17.96 -4.96
CA ARG A 56 7.80 18.17 -3.51
C ARG A 56 8.52 17.04 -2.76
N THR A 57 8.52 15.83 -3.32
CA THR A 57 9.11 14.64 -2.70
C THR A 57 9.95 13.84 -3.69
N ASP A 58 10.91 13.05 -3.19
CA ASP A 58 11.66 12.10 -4.01
C ASP A 58 10.77 11.06 -4.68
N ARG A 59 9.60 10.78 -4.10
CA ARG A 59 8.57 9.91 -4.68
C ARG A 59 7.81 10.57 -5.82
N GLY A 60 7.49 11.85 -5.69
CA GLY A 60 6.99 12.67 -6.78
C GLY A 60 7.97 12.71 -7.95
N ARG A 61 9.28 12.84 -7.65
CA ARG A 61 10.36 12.71 -8.63
C ARG A 61 10.44 11.32 -9.26
N PHE A 62 10.30 10.25 -8.47
CA PHE A 62 10.32 8.86 -8.95
C PHE A 62 9.15 8.55 -9.88
N MET A 63 7.91 8.93 -9.52
CA MET A 63 6.76 8.68 -10.38
C MET A 63 6.88 9.39 -11.73
N ARG A 64 7.41 10.62 -11.75
CA ARG A 64 7.60 11.37 -12.99
C ARG A 64 8.63 10.74 -13.94
N LYS A 65 9.66 10.09 -13.40
CA LYS A 65 10.60 9.28 -14.21
C LYS A 65 9.92 8.08 -14.86
N ASN A 66 8.83 7.58 -14.28
CA ASN A 66 8.11 6.41 -14.78
C ASN A 66 6.88 6.77 -15.64
N LEU A 67 6.38 8.02 -15.62
CA LEU A 67 5.26 8.48 -16.46
C LEU A 67 5.41 8.15 -17.96
N PRO A 68 6.62 8.22 -18.58
CA PRO A 68 6.79 7.80 -19.97
C PRO A 68 6.40 6.34 -20.24
N GLY A 69 6.37 5.48 -19.22
CA GLY A 69 6.07 4.06 -19.33
C GLY A 69 4.58 3.70 -19.31
N PHE A 70 3.67 4.66 -19.14
CA PHE A 70 2.23 4.38 -19.08
C PHE A 70 1.36 5.53 -19.59
N ALA A 71 0.29 5.18 -20.30
CA ALA A 71 -0.69 6.13 -20.80
C ALA A 71 -1.44 6.85 -19.65
N PRO A 72 -1.81 8.13 -19.81
CA PRO A 72 -2.62 8.85 -18.83
C PRO A 72 -3.94 8.15 -18.52
N ASN A 73 -4.24 8.01 -17.23
CA ASN A 73 -5.50 7.43 -16.78
C ASN A 73 -5.89 7.93 -15.38
N PRO A 74 -7.19 7.86 -15.00
CA PRO A 74 -7.66 8.39 -13.72
C PRO A 74 -6.99 7.77 -12.49
N ARG A 75 -6.65 6.48 -12.55
CA ARG A 75 -5.98 5.77 -11.44
C ARG A 75 -4.56 6.30 -11.23
N ALA A 76 -3.79 6.44 -12.30
CA ALA A 76 -2.44 7.01 -12.24
C ALA A 76 -2.47 8.49 -11.84
N LEU A 77 -3.48 9.25 -12.29
CA LEU A 77 -3.70 10.63 -11.87
C LEU A 77 -3.94 10.72 -10.36
N SER A 78 -4.80 9.87 -9.81
CA SER A 78 -5.07 9.81 -8.37
C SER A 78 -3.79 9.55 -7.55
N VAL A 79 -2.93 8.64 -8.02
CA VAL A 79 -1.61 8.40 -7.39
C VAL A 79 -0.71 9.63 -7.48
N LEU A 80 -0.65 10.29 -8.64
CA LEU A 80 0.15 11.50 -8.83
C LEU A 80 -0.34 12.66 -7.95
N VAL A 81 -1.66 12.88 -7.88
CA VAL A 81 -2.31 13.86 -7.01
C VAL A 81 -2.04 13.56 -5.54
N THR A 82 -2.06 12.29 -5.15
CA THR A 82 -1.72 11.89 -3.77
C THR A 82 -0.26 12.23 -3.47
N LEU A 83 0.67 11.90 -4.35
CA LEU A 83 2.10 12.10 -4.10
C LEU A 83 2.56 13.56 -4.18
N GLU A 84 1.83 14.39 -4.93
CA GLU A 84 2.22 15.77 -5.23
C GLU A 84 1.32 16.80 -4.56
N GLY A 85 0.04 16.49 -4.31
CA GLY A 85 -0.99 17.37 -3.77
C GLY A 85 -1.18 17.28 -2.25
N LEU A 86 -0.44 16.39 -1.59
CA LEU A 86 -0.50 16.25 -0.14
C LEU A 86 0.32 17.36 0.55
N ARG A 87 -0.39 18.29 1.19
CA ARG A 87 -0.34 18.20 2.66
C ARG A 87 -0.91 16.82 2.97
N GLU A 88 -0.09 15.89 3.48
CA GLU A 88 -0.64 15.04 4.54
C GLU A 88 -1.31 16.05 5.44
N ARG A 89 -2.65 16.00 5.52
CA ARG A 89 -3.40 17.01 6.22
C ARG A 89 -2.60 17.34 7.48
N ASP A 90 -2.54 18.61 7.85
CA ASP A 90 -2.45 18.96 9.26
C ASP A 90 -3.75 18.45 9.95
N GLU A 91 -4.13 17.19 9.73
CA GLU A 91 -4.85 16.41 10.71
C GLU A 91 -3.94 16.52 11.92
N PRO A 92 -4.44 17.10 13.03
CA PRO A 92 -3.63 17.21 14.22
C PRO A 92 -3.13 15.81 14.52
N ARG A 93 -1.81 15.64 14.40
CA ARG A 93 -1.18 14.35 14.63
C ARG A 93 -1.58 13.96 16.04
N SER A 94 -2.28 12.83 16.17
CA SER A 94 -2.56 12.33 17.50
C SER A 94 -1.28 11.71 18.04
N PRO A 95 -1.11 11.63 19.37
CA PRO A 95 -0.02 10.87 19.96
C PRO A 95 0.06 9.43 19.39
N GLU A 96 -1.09 8.83 19.07
CA GLU A 96 -1.20 7.49 18.49
C GLU A 96 -0.51 7.34 17.12
N ASP A 97 -0.39 8.42 16.33
CA ASP A 97 0.31 8.36 15.04
C ASP A 97 1.81 8.07 15.18
N PHE A 98 2.37 8.31 16.37
CA PHE A 98 3.77 8.05 16.73
C PHE A 98 3.95 6.73 17.50
N GLU A 99 2.88 5.96 17.68
CA GLU A 99 2.91 4.71 18.41
C GLU A 99 2.81 3.49 17.49
N SER A 100 3.52 2.43 17.87
CA SER A 100 3.38 1.14 17.20
C SER A 100 2.07 0.46 17.61
N ARG A 101 1.40 -0.23 16.69
CA ARG A 101 0.09 -0.85 16.95
C ARG A 101 -0.02 -2.26 16.39
N LEU A 102 -0.84 -3.10 17.02
CA LEU A 102 -1.25 -4.37 16.44
C LEU A 102 -2.35 -4.11 15.43
N VAL A 103 -2.20 -4.69 14.25
CA VAL A 103 -3.23 -4.67 13.22
C VAL A 103 -3.48 -6.10 12.80
N ALA A 104 -4.76 -6.46 12.70
CA ALA A 104 -5.15 -7.75 12.17
C ALA A 104 -4.81 -7.79 10.67
N ALA A 105 -3.90 -8.69 10.30
CA ALA A 105 -3.49 -8.90 8.93
C ALA A 105 -4.49 -9.79 8.21
N SER A 106 -4.98 -9.33 7.06
CA SER A 106 -5.79 -10.17 6.18
C SER A 106 -4.91 -11.21 5.51
N TRP A 107 -5.43 -12.43 5.42
CA TRP A 107 -4.80 -13.56 4.76
C TRP A 107 -5.80 -14.25 3.83
N GLU A 108 -5.28 -14.91 2.80
CA GLU A 108 -6.08 -15.33 1.64
C GLU A 108 -5.97 -16.82 1.36
N HIS A 109 -5.00 -17.50 2.00
CA HIS A 109 -4.70 -18.90 1.73
C HIS A 109 -4.47 -19.68 3.01
N TRP A 110 -4.96 -20.91 3.01
CA TRP A 110 -4.62 -21.90 4.03
C TRP A 110 -4.62 -23.32 3.46
N GLU A 111 -3.88 -24.20 4.12
CA GLU A 111 -3.91 -25.65 3.87
C GLU A 111 -3.85 -26.42 5.20
N PRO A 112 -4.48 -27.60 5.30
CA PRO A 112 -4.32 -28.46 6.46
C PRO A 112 -2.90 -29.05 6.50
N ILE A 113 -2.33 -29.10 7.71
CA ILE A 113 -1.08 -29.79 8.01
C ILE A 113 -1.31 -30.73 9.20
N GLU A 114 -0.33 -31.57 9.52
CA GLU A 114 -0.39 -32.37 10.74
C GLU A 114 -0.51 -31.46 11.97
N GLY A 115 -1.54 -31.67 12.79
CA GLY A 115 -1.79 -30.90 14.01
C GLY A 115 -2.35 -29.49 13.82
N GLY A 116 -2.67 -29.05 12.59
CA GLY A 116 -3.23 -27.71 12.40
C GLY A 116 -3.40 -27.28 10.95
N VAL A 117 -3.12 -26.00 10.68
CA VAL A 117 -3.12 -25.43 9.33
C VAL A 117 -1.89 -24.58 9.09
N ARG A 118 -1.46 -24.50 7.83
CA ARG A 118 -0.55 -23.45 7.37
C ARG A 118 -1.37 -22.33 6.77
N VAL A 119 -1.15 -21.10 7.25
CA VAL A 119 -1.79 -19.88 6.73
C VAL A 119 -0.76 -19.06 5.97
N ALA A 120 -1.15 -18.51 4.83
CA ALA A 120 -0.31 -17.62 4.03
C ALA A 120 -0.98 -16.28 3.72
N TRP A 121 -0.15 -15.24 3.73
CA TRP A 121 -0.58 -13.87 3.47
C TRP A 121 0.54 -13.05 2.84
N THR A 122 0.18 -11.90 2.28
CA THR A 122 1.14 -10.94 1.74
C THR A 122 1.22 -9.73 2.66
N SER A 123 2.39 -9.49 3.24
CA SER A 123 2.62 -8.32 4.09
C SER A 123 3.93 -7.61 3.75
N GLY A 124 4.14 -6.45 4.37
CA GLY A 124 5.40 -5.73 4.33
C GLY A 124 6.45 -6.30 5.29
N LEU A 125 7.46 -5.48 5.60
CA LEU A 125 8.49 -5.81 6.60
C LEU A 125 7.96 -5.62 8.02
N LEU A 126 6.86 -6.31 8.34
CA LEU A 126 6.18 -6.23 9.62
C LEU A 126 6.40 -7.54 10.38
N PRO A 127 6.78 -7.54 11.65
CA PRO A 127 6.84 -8.78 12.40
C PRO A 127 5.41 -9.28 12.68
N LEU A 128 5.20 -10.59 12.51
CA LEU A 128 4.03 -11.26 13.05
C LEU A 128 4.26 -11.39 14.55
N GLU A 129 3.38 -10.83 15.36
CA GLU A 129 3.55 -10.78 16.81
C GLU A 129 2.66 -11.80 17.54
N ARG A 130 1.45 -12.02 17.03
CA ARG A 130 0.48 -12.92 17.66
C ARG A 130 -0.41 -13.60 16.62
N VAL A 131 -0.82 -14.82 16.94
CA VAL A 131 -1.88 -15.54 16.23
C VAL A 131 -2.96 -15.90 17.24
N ASP A 132 -4.19 -15.45 17.02
CA ASP A 132 -5.34 -15.85 17.82
C ASP A 132 -6.17 -16.86 17.05
N VAL A 133 -6.57 -17.93 17.73
CA VAL A 133 -7.40 -19.00 17.18
C VAL A 133 -8.66 -19.15 18.03
N ALA A 134 -9.82 -19.04 17.40
CA ALA A 134 -11.11 -19.36 18.02
C ALA A 134 -11.71 -20.57 17.32
N GLU A 135 -11.86 -21.68 18.04
CA GLU A 135 -12.38 -22.93 17.50
C GLU A 135 -13.80 -23.20 18.00
N THR A 136 -14.65 -23.62 17.07
CA THR A 136 -15.97 -24.17 17.37
C THR A 136 -16.13 -25.51 16.66
N ALA A 137 -17.26 -26.17 16.88
CA ALA A 137 -17.60 -27.41 16.18
C ALA A 137 -17.76 -27.22 14.66
N THR A 138 -18.09 -26.02 14.18
CA THR A 138 -18.45 -25.77 12.77
C THR A 138 -17.45 -24.92 12.00
N HIS A 139 -16.61 -24.15 12.71
CA HIS A 139 -15.62 -23.29 12.09
C HIS A 139 -14.43 -23.00 13.00
N VAL A 140 -13.32 -22.62 12.37
CA VAL A 140 -12.08 -22.14 12.98
C VAL A 140 -11.85 -20.71 12.49
N THR A 141 -11.71 -19.76 13.39
CA THR A 141 -11.35 -18.37 13.06
C THR A 141 -9.92 -18.10 13.43
N ILE A 142 -9.10 -17.68 12.46
CA ILE A 142 -7.67 -17.41 12.66
C ILE A 142 -7.41 -15.92 12.42
N THR A 143 -6.84 -15.25 13.41
CA THR A 143 -6.46 -13.83 13.33
C THR A 143 -4.95 -13.71 13.46
N LEU A 144 -4.30 -13.22 12.39
CA LEU A 144 -2.88 -12.88 12.41
C LEU A 144 -2.73 -11.42 12.86
N TRP A 145 -1.87 -11.14 13.83
CA TRP A 145 -1.60 -9.79 14.32
C TRP A 145 -0.17 -9.38 14.00
N GLU A 146 -0.05 -8.35 13.17
CA GLU A 146 1.24 -7.77 12.82
C GLU A 146 1.46 -6.46 13.59
N ARG A 147 2.71 -6.24 14.01
CA ARG A 147 3.10 -4.98 14.64
C ARG A 147 3.42 -3.97 13.56
N HIS A 148 2.53 -3.02 13.36
CA HIS A 148 2.80 -1.88 12.51
C HIS A 148 3.67 -0.87 13.28
N PRO A 149 4.76 -0.37 12.67
CA PRO A 149 5.50 0.76 13.22
C PRO A 149 4.58 1.99 13.26
N PRO A 150 4.98 3.02 14.03
CA PRO A 150 4.36 4.34 13.99
C PRO A 150 4.08 4.82 12.57
N ARG A 151 2.96 5.49 12.34
CA ARG A 151 2.65 6.08 11.03
C ARG A 151 3.70 7.13 10.64
N PHE A 152 4.18 7.88 11.62
CA PHE A 152 5.27 8.84 11.47
C PHE A 152 6.44 8.48 12.39
N ARG A 153 7.65 8.72 11.90
CA ARG A 153 8.87 8.72 12.71
C ARG A 153 8.91 9.99 13.56
N GLU A 154 9.83 10.03 14.53
CA GLU A 154 10.05 11.20 15.39
C GLU A 154 10.38 12.48 14.58
N ASP A 155 11.08 12.34 13.45
CA ASP A 155 11.38 13.44 12.53
C ASP A 155 10.17 13.90 11.69
N GLY A 156 9.00 13.31 11.90
CA GLY A 156 7.76 13.61 11.20
C GLY A 156 7.67 12.99 9.80
N SER A 157 8.65 12.20 9.36
CA SER A 157 8.59 11.50 8.07
C SER A 157 7.67 10.27 8.14
N PRO A 158 6.96 9.91 7.06
CA PRO A 158 6.08 8.75 7.04
C PRO A 158 6.86 7.44 7.10
N SER A 159 6.37 6.51 7.92
CA SER A 159 6.79 5.12 7.93
C SER A 159 6.11 4.35 6.81
N LEU A 160 6.88 3.53 6.10
CA LEU A 160 6.43 2.91 4.84
C LEU A 160 6.65 1.39 4.86
N PRO A 161 6.12 0.69 5.89
CA PRO A 161 6.39 -0.73 6.06
C PRO A 161 5.88 -1.60 4.90
N HIS A 162 4.86 -1.12 4.18
CA HIS A 162 4.23 -1.81 3.04
C HIS A 162 4.84 -1.45 1.68
N ALA A 163 5.93 -0.66 1.64
CA ALA A 163 6.62 -0.35 0.38
C ALA A 163 7.24 -1.60 -0.27
N VAL A 164 7.51 -2.62 0.54
CA VAL A 164 7.88 -3.97 0.10
C VAL A 164 6.67 -4.88 0.35
N ARG A 165 6.42 -5.84 -0.54
CA ARG A 165 5.42 -6.90 -0.35
C ARG A 165 6.13 -8.24 -0.42
N MET A 166 5.92 -9.07 0.59
CA MET A 166 6.51 -10.40 0.73
C MET A 166 5.40 -11.40 0.98
N ALA A 167 5.47 -12.54 0.30
CA ALA A 167 4.69 -13.71 0.67
C ALA A 167 5.23 -14.26 1.99
N ARG A 168 4.32 -14.52 2.93
CA ARG A 168 4.62 -15.05 4.27
C ARG A 168 3.73 -16.23 4.55
N SER A 169 4.22 -17.11 5.41
CA SER A 169 3.43 -18.22 5.93
C SER A 169 3.76 -18.46 7.40
N THR A 170 2.79 -19.05 8.10
CA THR A 170 2.98 -19.53 9.47
C THR A 170 2.12 -20.77 9.69
N GLU A 171 2.56 -21.61 10.61
CA GLU A 171 1.84 -22.81 11.01
C GLU A 171 1.05 -22.50 12.28
N VAL A 172 -0.22 -22.86 12.27
CA VAL A 172 -1.17 -22.57 13.33
C VAL A 172 -1.67 -23.91 13.85
N ALA A 173 -1.24 -24.25 15.06
CA ALA A 173 -1.72 -25.43 15.76
C ALA A 173 -3.20 -25.28 16.09
N LEU A 174 -3.96 -26.37 15.92
CA LEU A 174 -5.38 -26.45 16.26
C LEU A 174 -5.61 -27.55 17.30
N ALA A 175 -6.60 -27.36 18.16
CA ALA A 175 -7.01 -28.34 19.16
C ALA A 175 -7.63 -29.59 18.53
N ALA A 176 -8.22 -29.46 17.34
CA ALA A 176 -8.74 -30.56 16.54
C ALA A 176 -8.37 -30.41 15.05
N PRO A 177 -8.37 -31.49 14.26
CA PRO A 177 -8.20 -31.41 12.80
C PRO A 177 -9.29 -30.56 12.16
N VAL A 178 -8.98 -29.79 11.10
CA VAL A 178 -9.98 -28.93 10.43
C VAL A 178 -11.18 -29.73 9.94
N GLY A 179 -10.96 -30.84 9.23
CA GLY A 179 -12.04 -31.66 8.68
C GLY A 179 -12.97 -30.86 7.77
N GLU A 180 -14.28 -30.93 8.05
CA GLU A 180 -15.33 -30.19 7.32
C GLU A 180 -15.59 -28.79 7.89
N ARG A 181 -14.84 -28.36 8.92
CA ARG A 181 -15.03 -27.04 9.53
C ARG A 181 -14.65 -25.94 8.54
N ARG A 182 -15.43 -24.86 8.54
CA ARG A 182 -15.14 -23.65 7.78
C ARG A 182 -13.92 -22.95 8.39
N VAL A 183 -13.07 -22.36 7.56
CA VAL A 183 -11.88 -21.65 8.02
C VAL A 183 -12.05 -20.16 7.69
N MET A 184 -12.09 -19.34 8.74
CA MET A 184 -12.50 -17.94 8.70
C MET A 184 -11.31 -17.03 8.96
N ASN A 185 -11.14 -16.01 8.13
CA ASN A 185 -10.18 -14.94 8.35
C ASN A 185 -10.73 -13.98 9.42
N GLY A 186 -10.09 -13.95 10.59
CA GLY A 186 -10.51 -13.13 11.71
C GLY A 186 -10.30 -11.62 11.53
N ALA A 187 -9.47 -11.19 10.58
CA ALA A 187 -9.31 -9.78 10.24
C ALA A 187 -10.48 -9.25 9.40
N THR A 188 -11.07 -10.09 8.54
CA THR A 188 -12.13 -9.69 7.59
C THR A 188 -13.50 -10.27 7.90
N GLY A 189 -13.57 -11.31 8.72
CA GLY A 189 -14.78 -12.11 8.96
C GLY A 189 -15.19 -12.99 7.77
N VAL A 190 -14.36 -13.08 6.72
CA VAL A 190 -14.67 -13.80 5.49
C VAL A 190 -14.19 -15.25 5.58
N GLU A 191 -14.98 -16.18 5.07
CA GLU A 191 -14.57 -17.57 4.90
C GLU A 191 -13.55 -17.69 3.78
N ILE A 192 -12.44 -18.33 4.07
CA ILE A 192 -11.42 -18.68 3.09
C ILE A 192 -11.60 -20.14 2.75
N ARG A 193 -11.96 -20.42 1.49
CA ARG A 193 -12.03 -21.80 1.00
C ARG A 193 -10.64 -22.38 0.92
N ARG A 194 -10.52 -23.68 1.17
CA ARG A 194 -9.27 -24.42 1.02
C ARG A 194 -8.72 -24.14 -0.38
N SER A 195 -7.50 -23.63 -0.42
CA SER A 195 -6.78 -23.32 -1.66
C SER A 195 -5.70 -24.37 -1.89
N ASP A 196 -5.44 -24.70 -3.15
CA ASP A 196 -4.25 -25.43 -3.53
C ASP A 196 -3.05 -24.50 -3.34
N PHE A 197 -2.26 -24.77 -2.31
CA PHE A 197 -1.05 -24.00 -2.03
C PHE A 197 -0.06 -24.26 -3.19
N PRO A 198 0.55 -23.23 -3.80
CA PRO A 198 1.65 -23.47 -4.72
C PRO A 198 2.78 -24.09 -3.91
N SER A 199 2.99 -25.39 -4.09
CA SER A 199 4.07 -26.16 -3.47
C SER A 199 5.40 -25.43 -3.70
N GLN A 200 5.97 -24.86 -2.64
CA GLN A 200 7.40 -24.52 -2.65
C GLN A 200 8.18 -25.80 -2.37
N SER A 201 8.08 -26.76 -3.29
CA SER A 201 9.02 -27.88 -3.37
C SER A 201 10.35 -27.31 -3.83
N LYS A 202 11.24 -27.03 -2.86
CA LYS A 202 12.66 -26.93 -3.11
C LYS A 202 13.14 -28.31 -3.58
N ASP A 203 13.27 -28.46 -4.89
CA ASP A 203 14.23 -29.39 -5.47
C ASP A 203 15.63 -28.89 -5.07
N THR A 204 16.11 -29.29 -3.89
CA THR A 204 17.55 -29.36 -3.65
C THR A 204 18.04 -30.57 -4.43
N GLY A 205 18.35 -30.33 -5.71
CA GLY A 205 19.12 -31.27 -6.52
C GLY A 205 20.41 -31.58 -5.79
N ALA A 206 20.53 -32.83 -5.33
CA ALA A 206 21.79 -33.40 -4.92
C ALA A 206 22.72 -33.38 -6.14
N ALA A 207 23.85 -32.68 -6.02
CA ALA A 207 24.96 -32.85 -6.93
C ALA A 207 25.57 -34.25 -6.68
N PRO A 208 25.75 -35.09 -7.70
CA PRO A 208 26.51 -36.32 -7.53
C PRO A 208 28.01 -35.99 -7.43
N GLU A 209 28.67 -36.68 -6.50
CA GLU A 209 30.13 -36.78 -6.38
C GLU A 209 30.77 -37.46 -7.60
#